data_AF-A0A1H8S5K8-F1
#
_entry.id   AF-A0A1H8S5K8-F1
#
_cell.length_a   1.000
_cell.length_b   1.000
_cell.length_c   1.000
_cell.angle_alpha   90.00
_cell.angle_beta   90.00
_cell.angle_gamma   90.00
#
_symmetry.space_group_name_H-M   'P 1'
#
loop_
_entity.id
_entity.type
_entity.pdbx_description
1 polymer ?
#
loop_
_entity_poly.entity_id
_entity_poly.type
_entity_poly.pdbx_seq_one_letter_code
_entity_poly.pdbx_strand_id
1 'polypeptide(L)'
;MNKKPLRCCLRLCLLLIFCLLPTVAGAAEATVVDSITVVIVPAPGAAKPPVLVAKRMAASVNTVGEHVLLGHKVADIAANEAAYEKIIQEVFDRVLIGYEIYQVQIEPGNNSTITLEVAPWGDTVEKVDWEYDYGGLSPEMVALLKKDLGNLEEKADNVLLGLPVDAVDWAGAVTKTLIRDIFDEQLPEFRPSMDIVPGQHTMIRVSVVPMGKTIQNTTVSLRSETIPNLLLFQMRPAVDALSRQLRGLPVAFVERHNTYFTGALATTAVSPETIRKYGLTVNPVINAGQDTDVLLQVETSRYKLWLEGYLDFGRQENNTSAKLHIGKYLDNRNEAFFEAGFVPGTVSWELEPGWGHRFTASTTAGFKYELTHGKNILWLRQHLSPSWDMRLEHTVKDHHNELGIRYKLHEFASLEYVVDENDHWLRLVGNL
;
A
#
# COMPACT_ATOMS: atom_id res chain seq x y z
N MET A 1 101.94 -6.26 -46.77
CA MET A 1 102.69 -5.78 -45.58
C MET A 1 102.18 -6.50 -44.34
N ASN A 2 103.04 -7.29 -43.68
CA ASN A 2 102.72 -7.99 -42.43
C ASN A 2 103.11 -7.13 -41.21
N LYS A 3 102.33 -7.19 -40.12
CA LYS A 3 102.81 -7.12 -38.72
C LYS A 3 101.70 -7.35 -37.67
N LYS A 4 101.62 -8.59 -37.16
CA LYS A 4 101.63 -8.89 -35.71
C LYS A 4 103.11 -9.16 -35.32
N PRO A 5 103.53 -9.31 -34.04
CA PRO A 5 102.78 -9.42 -32.77
C PRO A 5 103.24 -8.32 -31.75
N LEU A 6 103.11 -8.38 -30.41
CA LEU A 6 102.62 -9.40 -29.46
C LEU A 6 101.97 -8.79 -28.18
N ARG A 7 101.20 -9.64 -27.50
CA ARG A 7 100.67 -9.56 -26.12
C ARG A 7 101.77 -9.58 -25.04
N CYS A 8 101.65 -8.82 -23.92
CA CYS A 8 102.11 -9.29 -22.59
C CYS A 8 101.74 -8.44 -21.32
N CYS A 9 100.54 -7.84 -21.19
CA CYS A 9 100.17 -7.18 -19.91
C CYS A 9 98.70 -7.31 -19.44
N LEU A 10 97.78 -7.76 -20.30
CA LEU A 10 96.34 -7.74 -19.98
C LEU A 10 95.82 -9.06 -19.37
N ARG A 11 96.51 -9.61 -18.37
CA ARG A 11 96.13 -10.88 -17.72
C ARG A 11 96.13 -10.90 -16.18
N LEU A 12 96.46 -9.78 -15.52
CA LEU A 12 96.54 -9.73 -14.05
C LEU A 12 95.43 -8.90 -13.36
N CYS A 13 94.69 -8.05 -14.08
CA CYS A 13 93.59 -7.25 -13.51
C CYS A 13 92.18 -7.88 -13.63
N LEU A 14 92.02 -9.02 -14.31
CA LEU A 14 90.69 -9.63 -14.52
C LEU A 14 90.32 -10.73 -13.50
N LEU A 15 91.18 -10.95 -12.49
CA LEU A 15 91.05 -12.04 -11.50
C LEU A 15 90.59 -11.58 -10.11
N LEU A 16 90.24 -10.29 -9.96
CA LEU A 16 89.85 -9.67 -8.69
C LEU A 16 88.40 -9.13 -8.68
N ILE A 17 87.60 -9.45 -9.70
CA ILE A 17 86.17 -9.08 -9.82
C ILE A 17 85.30 -10.37 -9.80
N PHE A 18 85.70 -11.38 -9.02
CA PHE A 18 85.02 -12.69 -8.97
C PHE A 18 84.73 -13.22 -7.56
N CYS A 19 84.90 -12.41 -6.51
CA CYS A 19 84.77 -12.87 -5.11
C CYS A 19 83.81 -12.05 -4.23
N LEU A 20 82.97 -11.19 -4.81
CA LEU A 20 81.95 -10.41 -4.09
C LEU A 20 80.60 -10.43 -4.81
N LEU A 21 80.08 -11.63 -5.02
CA LEU A 21 78.64 -11.86 -5.16
C LEU A 21 78.20 -12.67 -3.94
N PRO A 22 77.50 -12.09 -2.95
CA PRO A 22 76.67 -12.91 -2.10
C PRO A 22 75.65 -13.59 -3.01
N THR A 23 75.54 -14.91 -2.90
CA THR A 23 74.38 -15.63 -3.45
C THR A 23 73.17 -15.22 -2.62
N VAL A 24 72.62 -14.04 -2.91
CA VAL A 24 71.25 -13.71 -2.56
C VAL A 24 70.40 -14.64 -3.41
N ALA A 25 70.17 -15.85 -2.88
CA ALA A 25 69.00 -16.61 -3.26
C ALA A 25 67.83 -15.64 -3.01
N GLY A 26 67.22 -15.16 -4.09
CA GLY A 26 66.06 -14.30 -3.99
C GLY A 26 65.02 -15.09 -3.22
N ALA A 27 64.80 -14.73 -1.97
CA ALA A 27 63.56 -15.03 -1.30
C ALA A 27 62.50 -14.26 -2.11
N ALA A 28 61.92 -14.95 -3.10
CA ALA A 28 60.70 -14.48 -3.72
C ALA A 28 59.74 -14.17 -2.56
N GLU A 29 59.18 -12.96 -2.54
CA GLU A 29 58.15 -12.63 -1.57
C GLU A 29 57.11 -13.74 -1.64
N ALA A 30 56.88 -14.40 -0.50
CA ALA A 30 55.98 -15.52 -0.44
C ALA A 30 54.58 -14.98 -0.67
N THR A 31 54.11 -15.05 -1.91
CA THR A 31 52.75 -14.68 -2.28
C THR A 31 51.79 -15.52 -1.44
N VAL A 32 50.92 -14.83 -0.71
CA VAL A 32 49.86 -15.43 0.11
C VAL A 32 48.53 -15.21 -0.56
N VAL A 33 47.54 -16.04 -0.22
CA VAL A 33 46.17 -15.85 -0.67
C VAL A 33 45.52 -14.76 0.18
N ASP A 34 45.21 -13.63 -0.45
CA ASP A 34 44.56 -12.46 0.17
C ASP A 34 43.03 -12.49 -0.05
N SER A 35 42.57 -13.05 -1.17
CA SER A 35 41.15 -13.18 -1.49
C SER A 35 40.84 -14.46 -2.27
N ILE A 36 39.55 -14.84 -2.29
CA ILE A 36 39.06 -16.05 -2.94
C ILE A 36 37.84 -15.71 -3.80
N THR A 37 37.73 -16.37 -4.95
CA THR A 37 36.58 -16.26 -5.85
C THR A 37 36.05 -17.65 -6.15
N VAL A 38 34.75 -17.90 -5.93
CA VAL A 38 34.14 -19.20 -6.22
C VAL A 38 33.25 -19.13 -7.45
N VAL A 39 33.39 -20.11 -8.34
CA VAL A 39 32.55 -20.32 -9.52
C VAL A 39 31.89 -21.69 -9.45
N ILE A 40 30.56 -21.74 -9.59
CA ILE A 40 29.80 -22.99 -9.70
C ILE A 40 29.41 -23.18 -11.16
N VAL A 41 29.79 -24.32 -11.74
CA VAL A 41 29.49 -24.70 -13.13
C VAL A 41 28.77 -26.04 -13.19
N PRO A 42 27.88 -26.26 -14.17
CA PRO A 42 27.28 -27.57 -14.37
C PRO A 42 28.31 -28.56 -14.90
N ALA A 43 28.28 -29.79 -14.40
CA ALA A 43 29.04 -30.90 -14.98
C ALA A 43 28.62 -31.16 -16.45
N PRO A 44 29.47 -31.79 -17.28
CA PRO A 44 29.18 -32.04 -18.69
C PRO A 44 27.86 -32.80 -18.92
N GLY A 45 26.88 -32.14 -19.55
CA GLY A 45 25.55 -32.70 -19.83
C GLY A 45 24.52 -32.55 -18.70
N ALA A 46 24.90 -31.97 -17.56
CA ALA A 46 23.99 -31.70 -16.44
C ALA A 46 23.18 -30.40 -16.63
N ALA A 47 22.03 -30.32 -15.94
CA ALA A 47 21.25 -29.09 -15.86
C ALA A 47 21.99 -28.03 -15.03
N LYS A 48 21.92 -26.76 -15.44
CA LYS A 48 22.54 -25.64 -14.73
C LYS A 48 21.77 -25.36 -13.41
N PRO A 49 22.45 -25.26 -12.25
CA PRO A 49 21.79 -24.88 -11.00
C PRO A 49 21.12 -23.50 -11.09
N PRO A 50 19.95 -23.28 -10.46
CA PRO A 50 19.29 -21.98 -10.40
C PRO A 50 20.19 -20.88 -9.84
N VAL A 51 20.12 -19.66 -10.38
CA VAL A 51 21.13 -18.60 -10.14
C VAL A 51 21.30 -18.25 -8.66
N LEU A 52 20.21 -18.13 -7.90
CA LEU A 52 20.28 -17.82 -6.46
C LEU A 52 20.80 -19.00 -5.64
N VAL A 53 20.57 -20.24 -6.07
CA VAL A 53 21.08 -21.46 -5.45
C VAL A 53 22.59 -21.57 -5.70
N ALA A 54 23.04 -21.38 -6.94
CA ALA A 54 24.45 -21.31 -7.31
C ALA A 54 25.20 -20.20 -6.53
N LYS A 55 24.57 -19.03 -6.36
CA LYS A 55 25.14 -17.93 -5.56
C LYS A 55 25.29 -18.31 -4.08
N ARG A 56 24.32 -19.05 -3.51
CA ARG A 56 24.43 -19.56 -2.12
C ARG A 56 25.50 -20.65 -2.00
N MET A 57 25.58 -21.58 -2.94
CA MET A 57 26.66 -22.57 -3.01
C MET A 57 28.02 -21.87 -3.02
N ALA A 58 28.21 -20.91 -3.91
CA ALA A 58 29.44 -20.12 -4.01
C ALA A 58 29.79 -19.41 -2.69
N ALA A 59 28.80 -18.84 -1.98
CA ALA A 59 29.02 -18.22 -0.69
C ALA A 59 29.44 -19.23 0.41
N SER A 60 28.79 -20.39 0.47
CA SER A 60 29.15 -21.48 1.39
C SER A 60 30.56 -22.03 1.13
N VAL A 61 30.90 -22.22 -0.15
CA VAL A 61 32.26 -22.61 -0.56
C VAL A 61 33.27 -21.53 -0.22
N ASN A 62 32.95 -20.25 -0.42
CA ASN A 62 33.88 -19.17 -0.11
C ASN A 62 34.22 -19.13 1.39
N THR A 63 33.25 -19.32 2.28
CA THR A 63 33.50 -19.37 3.73
C THR A 63 34.45 -20.51 4.14
N VAL A 64 34.35 -21.68 3.51
CA VAL A 64 35.27 -22.81 3.77
C VAL A 64 36.62 -22.58 3.09
N GLY A 65 36.64 -22.06 1.86
CA GLY A 65 37.85 -21.69 1.14
C GLY A 65 38.67 -20.67 1.92
N GLU A 66 38.03 -19.65 2.48
CA GLU A 66 38.68 -18.66 3.36
C GLU A 66 39.31 -19.32 4.58
N HIS A 67 38.65 -20.32 5.18
CA HIS A 67 39.22 -21.04 6.32
C HIS A 67 40.37 -21.99 5.96
N VAL A 68 40.43 -22.47 4.72
CA VAL A 68 41.38 -23.51 4.25
C VAL A 68 42.59 -22.93 3.51
N LEU A 69 42.43 -21.80 2.81
CA LEU A 69 43.44 -21.24 1.90
C LEU A 69 43.95 -19.85 2.29
N LEU A 70 43.16 -19.03 3.00
CA LEU A 70 43.51 -17.62 3.24
C LEU A 70 44.73 -17.50 4.17
N GLY A 71 45.68 -16.64 3.79
CA GLY A 71 46.95 -16.48 4.52
C GLY A 71 47.96 -17.63 4.34
N HIS A 72 47.60 -18.73 3.67
CA HIS A 72 48.57 -19.73 3.23
C HIS A 72 49.35 -19.22 2.02
N LYS A 73 50.58 -19.73 1.82
CA LYS A 73 51.40 -19.37 0.66
C LYS A 73 50.86 -20.05 -0.59
N VAL A 74 50.76 -19.29 -1.68
CA VAL A 74 50.34 -19.78 -3.00
C VAL A 74 51.20 -20.96 -3.46
N ALA A 75 52.52 -20.92 -3.19
CA ALA A 75 53.43 -22.02 -3.51
C ALA A 75 53.17 -23.32 -2.70
N ASP A 76 52.73 -23.20 -1.44
CA ASP A 76 52.42 -24.34 -0.58
C ASP A 76 51.06 -24.96 -0.96
N ILE A 77 50.12 -24.14 -1.47
CA ILE A 77 48.84 -24.59 -2.05
C ILE A 77 49.09 -25.31 -3.37
N ALA A 78 49.80 -24.70 -4.32
CA ALA A 78 50.12 -25.31 -5.61
C ALA A 78 50.92 -26.62 -5.48
N ALA A 79 51.77 -26.75 -4.46
CA ALA A 79 52.49 -28.00 -4.19
C ALA A 79 51.60 -29.14 -3.64
N ASN A 80 50.41 -28.83 -3.13
CA ASN A 80 49.48 -29.78 -2.49
C ASN A 80 48.04 -29.63 -3.02
N GLU A 81 47.87 -29.13 -4.24
CA GLU A 81 46.59 -28.72 -4.85
C GLU A 81 45.51 -29.82 -4.71
N ALA A 82 45.83 -31.03 -5.17
CA ALA A 82 44.95 -32.21 -5.08
C ALA A 82 44.55 -32.60 -3.63
N ALA A 83 45.34 -32.23 -2.61
CA ALA A 83 44.97 -32.46 -1.21
C ALA A 83 43.95 -31.42 -0.72
N TYR A 84 44.13 -30.15 -1.10
CA TYR A 84 43.17 -29.08 -0.79
C TYR A 84 41.85 -29.27 -1.57
N GLU A 85 41.91 -29.63 -2.84
CA GLU A 85 40.73 -29.98 -3.65
C GLU A 85 39.92 -31.11 -3.01
N LYS A 86 40.60 -32.19 -2.58
CA LYS A 86 39.96 -33.33 -1.92
C LYS A 86 39.32 -32.94 -0.58
N ILE A 87 39.95 -32.07 0.21
CA ILE A 87 39.36 -31.55 1.47
C ILE A 87 38.08 -30.75 1.16
N ILE A 88 38.12 -29.89 0.15
CA ILE A 88 36.95 -29.09 -0.27
C ILE A 88 35.84 -30.02 -0.78
N GLN A 89 36.16 -31.01 -1.62
CA GLN A 89 35.19 -32.00 -2.11
C GLN A 89 34.54 -32.80 -0.97
N GLU A 90 35.34 -33.37 -0.04
CA GLU A 90 34.83 -34.14 1.10
C GLU A 90 33.93 -33.32 2.05
N VAL A 91 34.15 -32.01 2.14
CA VAL A 91 33.27 -31.09 2.88
C VAL A 91 31.97 -30.86 2.11
N PHE A 92 32.04 -30.51 0.82
CA PHE A 92 30.85 -30.11 0.07
C PHE A 92 29.96 -31.27 -0.37
N ASP A 93 30.48 -32.48 -0.55
CA ASP A 93 29.68 -33.71 -0.73
C ASP A 93 28.69 -33.94 0.42
N ARG A 94 28.98 -33.41 1.62
CA ARG A 94 28.13 -33.52 2.81
C ARG A 94 27.21 -32.32 3.03
N VAL A 95 27.52 -31.18 2.41
CA VAL A 95 26.82 -29.90 2.62
C VAL A 95 25.85 -29.60 1.48
N LEU A 96 26.20 -29.94 0.24
CA LEU A 96 25.39 -29.70 -0.94
C LEU A 96 24.44 -30.88 -1.22
N ILE A 97 23.65 -31.26 -0.23
CA ILE A 97 22.68 -32.36 -0.33
C ILE A 97 21.79 -32.17 -1.57
N GLY A 98 21.65 -33.23 -2.36
CA GLY A 98 20.98 -33.22 -3.67
C GLY A 98 21.88 -32.89 -4.86
N TYR A 99 23.15 -32.52 -4.66
CA TYR A 99 24.12 -32.30 -5.75
C TYR A 99 25.35 -33.21 -5.60
N GLU A 100 25.79 -33.80 -6.71
CA GLU A 100 27.05 -34.55 -6.81
C GLU A 100 28.15 -33.63 -7.32
N ILE A 101 29.34 -33.69 -6.69
CA ILE A 101 30.51 -32.88 -7.06
C ILE A 101 31.46 -33.72 -7.91
N TYR A 102 31.51 -33.41 -9.20
CA TYR A 102 32.31 -34.13 -10.18
C TYR A 102 33.79 -33.75 -10.08
N GLN A 103 34.06 -32.45 -9.93
CA GLN A 103 35.41 -31.94 -9.85
C GLN A 103 35.45 -30.65 -9.03
N VAL A 104 36.51 -30.50 -8.24
CA VAL A 104 36.95 -29.22 -7.68
C VAL A 104 38.27 -28.89 -8.37
N GLN A 105 38.42 -27.64 -8.83
CA GLN A 105 39.67 -27.12 -9.39
C GLN A 105 40.06 -25.87 -8.60
N ILE A 106 41.30 -25.79 -8.09
CA ILE A 106 41.82 -24.60 -7.40
C ILE A 106 42.91 -23.96 -8.26
N GLU A 107 42.67 -22.75 -8.79
CA GLU A 107 43.70 -21.93 -9.42
C GLU A 107 44.40 -21.06 -8.35
N PRO A 108 45.64 -21.37 -7.92
CA PRO A 108 46.25 -20.70 -6.77
C PRO A 108 46.85 -19.34 -7.18
N GLY A 109 46.52 -18.29 -6.43
CA GLY A 109 47.02 -16.93 -6.64
C GLY A 109 46.64 -15.98 -5.51
N ASN A 110 47.12 -14.73 -5.54
CA ASN A 110 46.75 -13.72 -4.54
C ASN A 110 45.22 -13.55 -4.43
N ASN A 111 44.51 -13.59 -5.57
CA ASN A 111 43.10 -13.96 -5.62
C ASN A 111 43.02 -15.39 -6.16
N SER A 112 42.72 -16.38 -5.32
CA SER A 112 42.61 -17.78 -5.74
C SER A 112 41.20 -18.09 -6.24
N THR A 113 41.08 -18.79 -7.36
CA THR A 113 39.77 -19.19 -7.92
C THR A 113 39.48 -20.64 -7.55
N ILE A 114 38.29 -20.93 -7.02
CA ILE A 114 37.81 -22.28 -6.79
C ILE A 114 36.62 -22.53 -7.73
N THR A 115 36.78 -23.49 -8.65
CA THR A 115 35.73 -23.90 -9.58
C THR A 115 35.17 -25.25 -9.13
N LEU A 116 33.84 -25.36 -8.98
CA LEU A 116 33.15 -26.61 -8.66
C LEU A 116 32.24 -27.02 -9.82
N GLU A 117 32.47 -28.22 -10.35
CA GLU A 117 31.58 -28.90 -11.29
C GLU A 117 30.54 -29.71 -10.52
N VAL A 118 29.26 -29.35 -10.66
CA VAL A 118 28.15 -29.99 -9.93
C VAL A 118 27.07 -30.50 -10.90
N ALA A 119 26.43 -31.61 -10.54
CA ALA A 119 25.20 -32.09 -11.19
C ALA A 119 24.10 -32.37 -10.16
N PRO A 120 22.81 -32.23 -10.53
CA PRO A 120 21.72 -32.66 -9.67
C PRO A 120 21.73 -34.19 -9.50
N TRP A 121 21.57 -34.66 -8.27
CA TRP A 121 21.41 -36.07 -7.92
C TRP A 121 19.92 -36.41 -7.79
N GLY A 122 19.49 -37.50 -8.44
CA GLY A 122 18.12 -37.99 -8.37
C GLY A 122 17.10 -37.13 -9.12
N ASP A 123 15.86 -37.15 -8.63
CA ASP A 123 14.75 -36.40 -9.23
C ASP A 123 14.91 -34.89 -9.03
N THR A 124 14.50 -34.11 -10.05
CA THR A 124 14.42 -32.64 -9.95
C THR A 124 12.97 -32.17 -9.89
N VAL A 125 12.78 -30.94 -9.40
CA VAL A 125 11.47 -30.27 -9.37
C VAL A 125 11.07 -29.90 -10.79
N GLU A 126 10.10 -30.62 -11.33
CA GLU A 126 9.51 -30.39 -12.66
C GLU A 126 8.42 -29.30 -12.61
N LYS A 127 7.76 -29.17 -11.46
CA LYS A 127 6.62 -28.26 -11.28
C LYS A 127 6.58 -27.69 -9.86
N VAL A 128 6.16 -26.43 -9.76
CA VAL A 128 5.78 -25.78 -8.49
C VAL A 128 4.28 -25.53 -8.51
N ASP A 129 3.59 -25.90 -7.42
CA ASP A 129 2.18 -25.61 -7.18
C ASP A 129 2.06 -24.65 -5.99
N TRP A 130 1.09 -23.72 -6.05
CA TRP A 130 0.91 -22.65 -5.07
C TRP A 130 -0.46 -22.71 -4.41
N GLU A 131 -0.48 -22.69 -3.08
CA GLU A 131 -1.66 -22.63 -2.23
C GLU A 131 -1.57 -21.38 -1.34
N TYR A 132 -2.53 -20.46 -1.46
CA TYR A 132 -2.54 -19.22 -0.69
C TYR A 132 -3.68 -19.19 0.33
N ASP A 133 -3.34 -18.81 1.57
CA ASP A 133 -4.29 -18.48 2.63
C ASP A 133 -4.20 -16.98 2.94
N TYR A 134 -5.23 -16.24 2.54
CA TYR A 134 -5.40 -14.81 2.84
C TYR A 134 -6.30 -14.58 4.08
N GLY A 135 -6.60 -15.62 4.85
CA GLY A 135 -7.50 -15.58 5.98
C GLY A 135 -8.91 -15.14 5.60
N GLY A 136 -9.48 -14.20 6.37
CA GLY A 136 -10.84 -13.70 6.20
C GLY A 136 -11.02 -12.57 5.19
N LEU A 137 -10.04 -12.26 4.35
CA LEU A 137 -10.11 -11.16 3.39
C LEU A 137 -11.13 -11.44 2.26
N SER A 138 -11.78 -10.38 1.77
CA SER A 138 -12.73 -10.54 0.65
C SER A 138 -12.02 -10.86 -0.66
N PRO A 139 -12.68 -11.51 -1.64
CA PRO A 139 -12.09 -11.80 -2.95
C PRO A 139 -11.60 -10.55 -3.70
N GLU A 140 -12.27 -9.41 -3.50
CA GLU A 140 -11.88 -8.12 -4.07
C GLU A 140 -10.54 -7.62 -3.47
N MET A 141 -10.36 -7.77 -2.15
CA MET A 141 -9.10 -7.42 -1.49
C MET A 141 -7.97 -8.36 -1.91
N VAL A 142 -8.24 -9.66 -2.03
CA VAL A 142 -7.27 -10.64 -2.52
C VAL A 142 -6.81 -10.30 -3.95
N ALA A 143 -7.71 -9.82 -4.81
CA ALA A 143 -7.34 -9.36 -6.16
C ALA A 143 -6.42 -8.13 -6.13
N LEU A 144 -6.61 -7.20 -5.20
CA LEU A 144 -5.71 -6.06 -4.99
C LEU A 144 -4.33 -6.52 -4.47
N LEU A 145 -4.28 -7.38 -3.45
CA LEU A 145 -3.02 -7.93 -2.93
C LEU A 145 -2.22 -8.67 -4.01
N LYS A 146 -2.88 -9.49 -4.83
CA LYS A 146 -2.23 -10.19 -5.95
C LYS A 146 -1.67 -9.24 -7.01
N LYS A 147 -2.35 -8.11 -7.25
CA LYS A 147 -1.87 -7.08 -8.19
C LYS A 147 -0.58 -6.43 -7.69
N ASP A 148 -0.49 -6.14 -6.39
CA ASP A 148 0.71 -5.56 -5.76
C ASP A 148 1.89 -6.55 -5.74
N LEU A 149 1.63 -7.84 -5.49
CA LEU A 149 2.68 -8.88 -5.52
C LEU A 149 3.25 -9.15 -6.93
N GLY A 150 2.55 -8.76 -7.99
CA GLY A 150 3.03 -8.85 -9.37
C GLY A 150 3.42 -10.29 -9.76
N ASN A 151 4.66 -10.48 -10.21
CA ASN A 151 5.19 -11.77 -10.66
C ASN A 151 5.95 -12.56 -9.57
N LEU A 152 5.42 -12.57 -8.34
CA LEU A 152 6.00 -13.33 -7.22
C LEU A 152 6.21 -14.81 -7.55
N GLU A 153 5.19 -15.47 -8.09
CA GLU A 153 5.19 -16.90 -8.43
C GLU A 153 6.33 -17.21 -9.42
N GLU A 154 6.36 -16.53 -10.57
CA GLU A 154 7.43 -16.64 -11.58
C GLU A 154 8.84 -16.46 -10.98
N LYS A 155 9.04 -15.45 -10.11
CA LYS A 155 10.36 -15.20 -9.50
C LYS A 155 10.81 -16.32 -8.58
N ALA A 156 9.89 -16.93 -7.83
CA ALA A 156 10.19 -18.02 -6.90
C ALA A 156 10.29 -19.39 -7.61
N ASP A 157 9.47 -19.63 -8.64
CA ASP A 157 9.52 -20.81 -9.50
C ASP A 157 10.89 -20.92 -10.19
N ASN A 158 11.44 -19.79 -10.68
CA ASN A 158 12.79 -19.71 -11.24
C ASN A 158 13.94 -20.05 -10.25
N VAL A 159 13.66 -20.21 -8.95
CA VAL A 159 14.62 -20.68 -7.94
C VAL A 159 14.51 -22.18 -7.68
N LEU A 160 13.32 -22.77 -7.87
CA LEU A 160 13.03 -24.16 -7.53
C LEU A 160 12.98 -25.09 -8.75
N LEU A 161 12.54 -24.62 -9.92
CA LEU A 161 12.47 -25.45 -11.12
C LEU A 161 13.87 -25.94 -11.53
N GLY A 162 14.00 -27.26 -11.75
CA GLY A 162 15.28 -27.91 -12.05
C GLY A 162 16.22 -28.09 -10.84
N LEU A 163 15.78 -27.73 -9.62
CA LEU A 163 16.48 -28.06 -8.38
C LEU A 163 16.27 -29.56 -8.06
N PRO A 164 17.27 -30.28 -7.52
CA PRO A 164 17.06 -31.61 -6.93
C PRO A 164 16.02 -31.57 -5.81
N VAL A 165 15.17 -32.60 -5.70
CA VAL A 165 14.17 -32.71 -4.63
C VAL A 165 14.83 -32.67 -3.25
N ASP A 166 15.93 -33.40 -3.05
CA ASP A 166 16.69 -33.42 -1.79
C ASP A 166 17.38 -32.08 -1.46
N ALA A 167 17.55 -31.20 -2.45
CA ALA A 167 18.10 -29.87 -2.25
C ALA A 167 17.04 -28.84 -1.83
N VAL A 168 15.74 -29.14 -1.97
CA VAL A 168 14.63 -28.23 -1.62
C VAL A 168 14.65 -27.87 -0.14
N ASP A 169 14.98 -28.80 0.75
CA ASP A 169 15.00 -28.57 2.21
C ASP A 169 15.95 -27.42 2.60
N TRP A 170 17.17 -27.40 2.04
CA TRP A 170 18.11 -26.32 2.32
C TRP A 170 17.87 -25.11 1.42
N ALA A 171 17.64 -25.31 0.11
CA ALA A 171 17.43 -24.23 -0.86
C ALA A 171 16.15 -23.42 -0.57
N GLY A 172 15.14 -24.04 0.03
CA GLY A 172 13.90 -23.38 0.44
C GLY A 172 14.11 -22.16 1.34
N ALA A 173 15.21 -22.09 2.09
CA ALA A 173 15.56 -20.87 2.83
C ALA A 173 15.94 -19.68 1.92
N VAL A 174 16.49 -19.91 0.73
CA VAL A 174 16.69 -18.86 -0.30
C VAL A 174 15.34 -18.41 -0.85
N THR A 175 14.46 -19.34 -1.21
CA THR A 175 13.13 -19.03 -1.74
C THR A 175 12.30 -18.27 -0.70
N LYS A 176 12.30 -18.69 0.56
CA LYS A 176 11.65 -17.97 1.68
C LYS A 176 12.23 -16.57 1.91
N THR A 177 13.53 -16.39 1.70
CA THR A 177 14.16 -15.06 1.77
C THR A 177 13.70 -14.19 0.61
N LEU A 178 13.76 -14.68 -0.63
CA LEU A 178 13.30 -13.97 -1.83
C LEU A 178 11.84 -13.53 -1.72
N ILE A 179 10.94 -14.44 -1.33
CA ILE A 179 9.52 -14.12 -1.16
C ILE A 179 9.33 -13.06 -0.06
N ARG A 180 10.02 -13.19 1.08
CA ARG A 180 9.95 -12.19 2.15
C ARG A 180 10.46 -10.82 1.69
N ASP A 181 11.56 -10.76 0.95
CA ASP A 181 12.14 -9.51 0.48
C ASP A 181 11.20 -8.82 -0.54
N ILE A 182 10.48 -9.58 -1.37
CA ILE A 182 9.42 -9.05 -2.26
C ILE A 182 8.22 -8.53 -1.46
N PHE A 183 7.80 -9.24 -0.40
CA PHE A 183 6.75 -8.74 0.50
C PHE A 183 7.19 -7.46 1.23
N ASP A 184 8.40 -7.42 1.78
CA ASP A 184 8.94 -6.24 2.48
C ASP A 184 9.10 -5.02 1.52
N GLU A 185 9.23 -5.24 0.20
CA GLU A 185 9.22 -4.18 -0.84
C GLU A 185 7.81 -3.75 -1.29
N GLN A 186 6.93 -4.70 -1.63
CA GLN A 186 5.65 -4.45 -2.33
C GLN A 186 4.42 -4.42 -1.40
N LEU A 187 4.44 -5.22 -0.32
CA LEU A 187 3.37 -5.34 0.68
C LEU A 187 3.96 -5.29 2.12
N PRO A 188 4.67 -4.21 2.52
CA PRO A 188 5.31 -4.11 3.83
C PRO A 188 4.34 -4.19 5.01
N GLU A 189 3.03 -4.06 4.74
CA GLU A 189 1.96 -4.20 5.73
C GLU A 189 1.55 -5.65 6.02
N PHE A 190 2.15 -6.63 5.33
CA PHE A 190 1.85 -8.06 5.46
C PHE A 190 3.12 -8.91 5.61
N ARG A 191 3.03 -10.00 6.39
CA ARG A 191 4.08 -11.03 6.51
C ARG A 191 3.64 -12.32 5.83
N PRO A 192 4.45 -12.88 4.92
CA PRO A 192 4.25 -14.24 4.43
C PRO A 192 4.77 -15.25 5.46
N SER A 193 3.93 -16.20 5.86
CA SER A 193 4.33 -17.46 6.47
C SER A 193 4.34 -18.54 5.40
N MET A 194 5.45 -19.27 5.28
CA MET A 194 5.69 -20.15 4.14
C MET A 194 6.06 -21.56 4.58
N ASP A 195 5.30 -22.53 4.09
CA ASP A 195 5.62 -23.95 4.15
C ASP A 195 5.91 -24.47 2.73
N ILE A 196 6.95 -25.31 2.58
CA ILE A 196 7.40 -25.83 1.28
C ILE A 196 7.49 -27.34 1.44
N VAL A 197 6.66 -28.06 0.70
CA VAL A 197 6.62 -29.52 0.71
C VAL A 197 7.38 -30.03 -0.52
N PRO A 198 8.54 -30.70 -0.34
CA PRO A 198 9.40 -31.12 -1.43
C PRO A 198 8.82 -32.28 -2.25
N GLY A 199 9.11 -32.28 -3.55
CA GLY A 199 8.75 -33.35 -4.49
C GLY A 199 8.96 -32.91 -5.95
N GLN A 200 8.86 -33.85 -6.91
CA GLN A 200 8.87 -33.53 -8.35
C GLN A 200 7.82 -32.45 -8.68
N HIS A 201 6.65 -32.53 -8.04
CA HIS A 201 5.71 -31.43 -7.89
C HIS A 201 5.86 -30.86 -6.47
N THR A 202 6.60 -29.76 -6.33
CA THR A 202 6.81 -29.08 -5.04
C THR A 202 5.62 -28.16 -4.74
N MET A 203 5.07 -28.25 -3.53
CA MET A 203 3.93 -27.41 -3.10
C MET A 203 4.42 -26.29 -2.18
N ILE A 204 4.11 -25.04 -2.52
CA ILE A 204 4.35 -23.87 -1.66
C ILE A 204 3.01 -23.41 -1.08
N ARG A 205 2.93 -23.42 0.26
CA ARG A 205 1.81 -22.84 1.02
C ARG A 205 2.21 -21.49 1.56
N VAL A 206 1.45 -20.45 1.24
CA VAL A 206 1.69 -19.07 1.68
C VAL A 206 0.48 -18.56 2.46
N SER A 207 0.63 -18.46 3.79
CA SER A 207 -0.34 -17.75 4.63
C SER A 207 0.08 -16.29 4.78
N VAL A 208 -0.80 -15.36 4.39
CA VAL A 208 -0.53 -13.91 4.39
C VAL A 208 -1.16 -13.27 5.62
N VAL A 209 -0.32 -12.83 6.57
CA VAL A 209 -0.76 -12.31 7.87
C VAL A 209 -0.56 -10.79 7.95
N PRO A 210 -1.58 -10.00 8.33
CA PRO A 210 -1.45 -8.54 8.45
C PRO A 210 -0.49 -8.14 9.59
N MET A 211 0.30 -7.09 9.37
CA MET A 211 1.17 -6.48 10.38
C MET A 211 0.54 -5.21 10.99
N GLY A 212 0.88 -4.96 12.26
CA GLY A 212 0.58 -3.70 12.93
C GLY A 212 -0.90 -3.56 13.32
N LYS A 213 -1.43 -2.33 13.19
CA LYS A 213 -2.83 -2.03 13.52
C LYS A 213 -3.73 -2.43 12.36
N THR A 214 -4.69 -3.31 12.63
CA THR A 214 -5.76 -3.65 11.69
C THR A 214 -7.05 -2.89 11.99
N ILE A 215 -7.87 -2.69 10.96
CA ILE A 215 -9.21 -2.10 11.09
C ILE A 215 -10.13 -3.12 11.76
N GLN A 216 -10.75 -2.74 12.88
CA GLN A 216 -11.69 -3.57 13.64
C GLN A 216 -13.12 -3.10 13.42
N ASN A 217 -13.35 -1.80 13.60
CA ASN A 217 -14.66 -1.17 13.47
C ASN A 217 -14.67 -0.22 12.27
N THR A 218 -15.86 -0.08 11.68
CA THR A 218 -16.10 0.85 10.57
C THR A 218 -17.40 1.60 10.81
N THR A 219 -17.30 2.92 10.92
CA THR A 219 -18.43 3.83 11.09
C THR A 219 -18.69 4.53 9.77
N VAL A 220 -19.92 4.46 9.27
CA VAL A 220 -20.32 5.13 8.03
C VAL A 220 -21.21 6.32 8.36
N SER A 221 -20.81 7.49 7.85
CA SER A 221 -21.57 8.74 7.88
C SER A 221 -21.88 9.20 6.46
N LEU A 222 -23.16 9.45 6.15
CA LEU A 222 -23.58 10.03 4.88
C LEU A 222 -24.05 11.48 5.11
N ARG A 223 -23.69 12.40 4.22
CA ARG A 223 -24.05 13.82 4.33
C ARG A 223 -24.39 14.43 2.97
N SER A 224 -25.35 15.36 2.99
CA SER A 224 -25.68 16.26 1.89
C SER A 224 -26.26 17.56 2.45
N GLU A 225 -26.06 18.65 1.74
CA GLU A 225 -26.76 19.93 1.93
C GLU A 225 -27.85 20.17 0.86
N THR A 226 -27.85 19.34 -0.19
CA THR A 226 -28.65 19.55 -1.41
C THR A 226 -29.64 18.42 -1.74
N ILE A 227 -29.55 17.29 -1.03
CA ILE A 227 -30.35 16.08 -1.26
C ILE A 227 -30.98 15.62 0.08
N PRO A 228 -32.25 15.16 0.12
CA PRO A 228 -32.89 14.67 1.34
C PRO A 228 -32.17 13.48 1.95
N ASN A 229 -32.20 13.38 3.28
CA ASN A 229 -31.55 12.29 4.01
C ASN A 229 -32.14 10.92 3.63
N LEU A 230 -33.43 10.85 3.28
CA LEU A 230 -34.10 9.64 2.81
C LEU A 230 -33.44 9.04 1.56
N LEU A 231 -32.88 9.86 0.67
CA LEU A 231 -32.16 9.36 -0.52
C LEU A 231 -30.74 8.90 -0.16
N LEU A 232 -30.08 9.55 0.80
CA LEU A 232 -28.81 9.07 1.34
C LEU A 232 -28.98 7.72 2.07
N PHE A 233 -30.06 7.58 2.83
CA PHE A 233 -30.37 6.35 3.56
C PHE A 233 -30.48 5.12 2.64
N GLN A 234 -30.96 5.30 1.40
CA GLN A 234 -31.00 4.23 0.39
C GLN A 234 -29.60 3.78 -0.08
N MET A 235 -28.59 4.67 -0.02
CA MET A 235 -27.20 4.35 -0.40
C MET A 235 -26.44 3.64 0.73
N ARG A 236 -26.85 3.87 2.00
CA ARG A 236 -26.16 3.38 3.20
C ARG A 236 -25.87 1.88 3.19
N PRO A 237 -26.78 0.95 2.83
CA PRO A 237 -26.49 -0.49 2.85
C PRO A 237 -25.33 -0.91 1.95
N ALA A 238 -25.16 -0.25 0.79
CA ALA A 238 -24.07 -0.52 -0.15
C ALA A 238 -22.73 0.00 0.38
N VAL A 239 -22.74 1.21 0.97
CA VAL A 239 -21.57 1.83 1.60
C VAL A 239 -21.13 1.04 2.84
N ASP A 240 -22.08 0.60 3.68
CA ASP A 240 -21.82 -0.25 4.85
C ASP A 240 -21.25 -1.61 4.45
N ALA A 241 -21.73 -2.20 3.34
CA ALA A 241 -21.23 -3.48 2.84
C ALA A 241 -19.78 -3.37 2.37
N LEU A 242 -19.42 -2.29 1.66
CA LEU A 242 -18.04 -2.06 1.23
C LEU A 242 -17.14 -1.69 2.42
N SER A 243 -17.59 -0.84 3.34
CA SER A 243 -16.80 -0.50 4.54
C SER A 243 -16.49 -1.73 5.39
N ARG A 244 -17.43 -2.68 5.51
CA ARG A 244 -17.19 -3.96 6.20
C ARG A 244 -16.07 -4.80 5.59
N GLN A 245 -15.78 -4.67 4.28
CA GLN A 245 -14.66 -5.36 3.64
C GLN A 245 -13.29 -4.82 4.07
N LEU A 246 -13.22 -3.61 4.63
CA LEU A 246 -11.97 -3.03 5.14
C LEU A 246 -11.52 -3.68 6.46
N ARG A 247 -12.42 -4.38 7.17
CA ARG A 247 -12.11 -5.00 8.46
C ARG A 247 -11.11 -6.13 8.29
N GLY A 248 -10.11 -6.17 9.17
CA GLY A 248 -8.99 -7.10 9.10
C GLY A 248 -7.82 -6.62 8.23
N LEU A 249 -7.99 -5.61 7.36
CA LEU A 249 -6.86 -5.00 6.65
C LEU A 249 -5.97 -4.19 7.61
N PRO A 250 -4.64 -4.12 7.35
CA PRO A 250 -3.76 -3.15 7.98
C PRO A 250 -4.20 -1.71 7.67
N VAL A 251 -4.15 -0.82 8.68
CA VAL A 251 -4.46 0.61 8.52
C VAL A 251 -3.55 1.24 7.45
N ALA A 252 -2.23 1.00 7.53
CA ALA A 252 -1.25 1.53 6.58
C ALA A 252 -1.51 1.11 5.12
N PHE A 253 -2.05 -0.10 4.91
CA PHE A 253 -2.39 -0.60 3.57
C PHE A 253 -3.58 0.17 2.97
N VAL A 254 -4.58 0.49 3.80
CA VAL A 254 -5.73 1.32 3.41
C VAL A 254 -5.34 2.77 3.19
N GLU A 255 -4.40 3.32 3.98
CA GLU A 255 -3.82 4.65 3.75
C GLU A 255 -3.06 4.71 2.41
N ARG A 256 -2.19 3.73 2.13
CA ARG A 256 -1.46 3.63 0.85
C ARG A 256 -2.40 3.51 -0.35
N HIS A 257 -3.52 2.79 -0.18
CA HIS A 257 -4.54 2.59 -1.22
C HIS A 257 -5.75 3.51 -1.12
N ASN A 258 -5.66 4.63 -0.40
CA ASN A 258 -6.81 5.50 -0.13
C ASN A 258 -7.56 5.92 -1.43
N THR A 259 -6.84 6.21 -2.51
CA THR A 259 -7.41 6.55 -3.83
C THR A 259 -8.23 5.40 -4.45
N TYR A 260 -7.80 4.15 -4.26
CA TYR A 260 -8.54 2.98 -4.75
C TYR A 260 -9.83 2.80 -3.93
N PHE A 261 -9.74 2.85 -2.60
CA PHE A 261 -10.88 2.64 -1.72
C PHE A 261 -11.92 3.77 -1.81
N THR A 262 -11.48 5.03 -1.91
CA THR A 262 -12.37 6.17 -2.16
C THR A 262 -13.03 6.09 -3.54
N GLY A 263 -12.30 5.71 -4.59
CA GLY A 263 -12.87 5.47 -5.92
C GLY A 263 -13.92 4.34 -5.96
N ALA A 264 -13.67 3.24 -5.25
CA ALA A 264 -14.62 2.13 -5.11
C ALA A 264 -15.90 2.57 -4.37
N LEU A 265 -15.76 3.29 -3.24
CA LEU A 265 -16.90 3.87 -2.51
C LEU A 265 -17.75 4.79 -3.38
N ALA A 266 -17.13 5.70 -4.14
CA ALA A 266 -17.85 6.63 -5.01
C ALA A 266 -18.70 5.89 -6.07
N THR A 267 -18.10 4.86 -6.69
CA THR A 267 -18.72 4.09 -7.78
C THR A 267 -19.84 3.17 -7.30
N THR A 268 -19.67 2.57 -6.10
CA THR A 268 -20.66 1.65 -5.50
C THR A 268 -21.81 2.40 -4.82
N ALA A 269 -21.55 3.59 -4.23
CA ALA A 269 -22.60 4.36 -3.56
C ALA A 269 -23.64 4.94 -4.54
N VAL A 270 -23.18 5.40 -5.72
CA VAL A 270 -24.03 6.04 -6.72
C VAL A 270 -23.58 5.64 -8.12
N SER A 271 -24.50 5.11 -8.94
CA SER A 271 -24.12 4.69 -10.29
C SER A 271 -23.62 5.86 -11.15
N PRO A 272 -22.61 5.67 -12.01
CA PRO A 272 -22.08 6.74 -12.88
C PRO A 272 -23.16 7.41 -13.75
N GLU A 273 -24.20 6.66 -14.14
CA GLU A 273 -25.34 7.20 -14.87
C GLU A 273 -26.19 8.16 -14.02
N THR A 274 -26.42 7.83 -12.75
CA THR A 274 -27.14 8.67 -11.79
C THR A 274 -26.37 9.94 -11.51
N ILE A 275 -25.04 9.83 -11.31
CA ILE A 275 -24.13 10.98 -11.16
C ILE A 275 -24.28 11.94 -12.33
N ARG A 276 -24.17 11.45 -13.58
CA ARG A 276 -24.32 12.27 -14.79
C ARG A 276 -25.72 12.85 -14.98
N LYS A 277 -26.77 12.07 -14.69
CA LYS A 277 -28.18 12.45 -14.88
C LYS A 277 -28.60 13.57 -13.92
N TYR A 278 -28.23 13.49 -12.65
CA TYR A 278 -28.63 14.45 -11.61
C TYR A 278 -27.55 15.49 -11.27
N GLY A 279 -26.38 15.43 -11.91
CA GLY A 279 -25.29 16.37 -11.69
C GLY A 279 -24.67 16.25 -10.31
N LEU A 280 -24.53 15.01 -9.83
CA LEU A 280 -24.05 14.71 -8.48
C LEU A 280 -22.53 14.84 -8.39
N THR A 281 -22.03 15.17 -7.21
CA THR A 281 -20.62 15.15 -6.83
C THR A 281 -20.51 14.30 -5.58
N VAL A 282 -19.76 13.20 -5.68
CA VAL A 282 -19.61 12.20 -4.62
C VAL A 282 -18.19 12.28 -4.09
N ASN A 283 -18.03 12.75 -2.86
CA ASN A 283 -16.74 12.95 -2.21
C ASN A 283 -16.64 12.00 -1.01
N PRO A 284 -16.14 10.76 -1.20
CA PRO A 284 -15.82 9.86 -0.10
C PRO A 284 -14.48 10.24 0.54
N VAL A 285 -14.44 10.19 1.86
CA VAL A 285 -13.24 10.36 2.69
C VAL A 285 -13.17 9.18 3.64
N ILE A 286 -12.01 8.51 3.67
CA ILE A 286 -11.72 7.42 4.59
C ILE A 286 -10.64 7.90 5.56
N ASN A 287 -10.97 7.99 6.84
CA ASN A 287 -10.01 8.21 7.91
C ASN A 287 -9.65 6.84 8.48
N ALA A 288 -8.57 6.25 7.97
CA ALA A 288 -8.16 4.90 8.35
C ALA A 288 -7.65 4.85 9.80
N GLY A 289 -8.10 3.85 10.55
CA GLY A 289 -7.79 3.67 11.97
C GLY A 289 -8.30 2.32 12.48
N GLN A 290 -7.97 1.95 13.72
CA GLN A 290 -8.54 0.73 14.32
C GLN A 290 -10.07 0.81 14.40
N ASP A 291 -10.57 2.00 14.72
CA ASP A 291 -11.90 2.48 14.38
C ASP A 291 -11.75 3.39 13.16
N THR A 292 -12.26 2.95 12.00
CA THR A 292 -12.18 3.69 10.73
C THR A 292 -13.48 4.45 10.47
N ASP A 293 -13.38 5.75 10.20
CA ASP A 293 -14.51 6.58 9.81
C ASP A 293 -14.56 6.71 8.27
N VAL A 294 -15.70 6.32 7.70
CA VAL A 294 -16.02 6.48 6.28
C VAL A 294 -17.09 7.56 6.14
N LEU A 295 -16.68 8.74 5.66
CA LEU A 295 -17.58 9.85 5.38
C LEU A 295 -17.88 9.89 3.87
N LEU A 296 -19.15 9.82 3.50
CA LEU A 296 -19.61 10.02 2.13
C LEU A 296 -20.40 11.33 2.04
N GLN A 297 -19.81 12.37 1.43
CA GLN A 297 -20.57 13.57 1.08
C GLN A 297 -21.08 13.45 -0.36
N VAL A 298 -22.38 13.68 -0.55
CA VAL A 298 -23.04 13.67 -1.86
C VAL A 298 -23.77 14.99 -2.05
N GLU A 299 -23.37 15.78 -3.06
CA GLU A 299 -24.04 17.03 -3.40
C GLU A 299 -24.54 17.02 -4.85
N THR A 300 -25.49 17.89 -5.19
CA THR A 300 -25.87 18.19 -6.58
C THR A 300 -25.62 19.65 -6.92
N SER A 301 -25.16 19.88 -8.16
CA SER A 301 -24.92 21.22 -8.72
C SER A 301 -26.14 21.81 -9.45
N ARG A 302 -27.28 21.10 -9.48
CA ARG A 302 -28.43 21.45 -10.34
C ARG A 302 -29.70 21.79 -9.59
N TYR A 303 -29.93 21.14 -8.46
CA TYR A 303 -31.17 21.22 -7.70
C TYR A 303 -30.85 21.31 -6.21
N LYS A 304 -31.86 21.62 -5.40
CA LYS A 304 -31.79 21.50 -3.95
C LYS A 304 -33.12 21.00 -3.46
N LEU A 305 -33.11 19.96 -2.66
CA LEU A 305 -34.32 19.36 -2.13
C LEU A 305 -34.06 18.99 -0.67
N TRP A 306 -34.87 19.54 0.23
CA TRP A 306 -34.86 19.16 1.64
C TRP A 306 -36.28 19.20 2.21
N LEU A 307 -36.50 18.36 3.22
CA LEU A 307 -37.74 18.28 3.96
C LEU A 307 -37.39 18.37 5.45
N GLU A 308 -37.87 19.41 6.13
CA GLU A 308 -37.67 19.60 7.56
C GLU A 308 -39.02 19.50 8.29
N GLY A 309 -39.06 18.80 9.41
CA GLY A 309 -40.17 18.81 10.37
C GLY A 309 -39.76 19.58 11.63
N TYR A 310 -40.62 20.44 12.16
CA TYR A 310 -40.35 21.31 13.29
C TYR A 310 -41.29 21.00 14.46
N LEU A 311 -40.73 20.97 15.67
CA LEU A 311 -41.45 20.88 16.95
C LEU A 311 -40.93 21.96 17.90
N ASP A 312 -41.74 22.97 18.17
CA ASP A 312 -41.40 24.15 18.98
C ASP A 312 -41.83 23.96 20.44
N PHE A 313 -40.86 23.81 21.34
CA PHE A 313 -41.07 23.73 22.79
C PHE A 313 -41.08 25.13 23.42
N GLY A 314 -42.19 25.47 24.09
CA GLY A 314 -42.43 26.77 24.74
C GLY A 314 -43.51 27.60 24.05
N ARG A 315 -43.70 27.39 22.74
CA ARG A 315 -44.72 28.07 21.93
C ARG A 315 -46.10 27.44 22.13
N GLN A 316 -47.13 28.23 22.40
CA GLN A 316 -48.49 27.70 22.65
C GLN A 316 -49.32 27.48 21.38
N GLU A 317 -49.06 28.23 20.31
CA GLU A 317 -49.72 28.10 19.01
C GLU A 317 -48.72 27.69 17.92
N ASN A 318 -49.20 26.97 16.89
CA ASN A 318 -48.40 26.54 15.73
C ASN A 318 -47.07 25.85 16.10
N ASN A 319 -47.09 25.06 17.18
CA ASN A 319 -45.92 24.38 17.75
C ASN A 319 -45.38 23.21 16.90
N THR A 320 -46.05 22.86 15.81
CA THR A 320 -45.67 21.78 14.91
C THR A 320 -45.84 22.27 13.48
N SER A 321 -44.85 22.07 12.63
CA SER A 321 -44.95 22.35 11.19
C SER A 321 -44.00 21.48 10.38
N ALA A 322 -44.21 21.41 9.08
CA ALA A 322 -43.31 20.74 8.14
C ALA A 322 -43.05 21.68 6.96
N LYS A 323 -41.82 21.71 6.45
CA LYS A 323 -41.42 22.53 5.32
C LYS A 323 -40.67 21.71 4.28
N LEU A 324 -41.19 21.74 3.06
CA LEU A 324 -40.54 21.21 1.87
C LEU A 324 -39.93 22.37 1.07
N HIS A 325 -38.67 22.25 0.68
CA HIS A 325 -37.99 23.22 -0.19
C HIS A 325 -37.57 22.56 -1.49
N ILE A 326 -37.93 23.19 -2.62
CA ILE A 326 -37.56 22.75 -3.96
C ILE A 326 -36.85 23.89 -4.67
N GLY A 327 -35.52 23.77 -4.78
CA GLY A 327 -34.63 24.75 -5.40
C GLY A 327 -34.03 24.25 -6.71
N LYS A 328 -33.71 25.19 -7.61
CA LYS A 328 -32.92 24.96 -8.81
C LYS A 328 -31.80 25.99 -8.88
N TYR A 329 -30.56 25.50 -8.97
CA TYR A 329 -29.40 26.35 -9.23
C TYR A 329 -29.43 26.84 -10.68
N LEU A 330 -29.27 28.16 -10.84
CA LEU A 330 -29.17 28.83 -12.13
C LEU A 330 -27.69 29.05 -12.51
N ASP A 331 -26.85 29.25 -11.49
CA ASP A 331 -25.40 29.24 -11.56
C ASP A 331 -24.83 28.80 -10.19
N ASN A 332 -23.50 28.84 -10.01
CA ASN A 332 -22.83 28.41 -8.78
C ASN A 332 -23.11 29.28 -7.53
N ARG A 333 -23.88 30.37 -7.66
CA ARG A 333 -24.25 31.29 -6.58
C ARG A 333 -25.75 31.56 -6.48
N ASN A 334 -26.50 31.50 -7.58
CA ASN A 334 -27.91 31.86 -7.62
C ASN A 334 -28.83 30.62 -7.64
N GLU A 335 -29.83 30.65 -6.76
CA GLU A 335 -30.84 29.62 -6.59
C GLU A 335 -32.24 30.25 -6.72
N ALA A 336 -33.06 29.73 -7.62
CA ALA A 336 -34.49 30.02 -7.65
C ALA A 336 -35.22 28.85 -6.97
N PHE A 337 -36.06 29.14 -5.96
CA PHE A 337 -36.66 28.10 -5.13
C PHE A 337 -38.14 28.35 -4.82
N PHE A 338 -38.78 27.31 -4.31
CA PHE A 338 -40.14 27.32 -3.79
C PHE A 338 -40.17 26.53 -2.48
N GLU A 339 -40.58 27.17 -1.39
CA GLU A 339 -40.89 26.51 -0.12
C GLU A 339 -42.40 26.29 0.02
N ALA A 340 -42.78 25.14 0.55
CA ALA A 340 -44.14 24.80 0.96
C ALA A 340 -44.12 24.39 2.43
N GLY A 341 -44.59 25.29 3.30
CA GLY A 341 -44.87 25.03 4.71
C GLY A 341 -46.28 24.46 4.89
N PHE A 342 -46.42 23.53 5.82
CA PHE A 342 -47.69 23.00 6.32
C PHE A 342 -47.69 23.03 7.85
N VAL A 343 -48.73 23.63 8.43
CA VAL A 343 -48.91 23.72 9.89
C VAL A 343 -50.12 22.86 10.29
N PRO A 344 -49.93 21.66 10.86
CA PRO A 344 -51.04 20.75 11.15
C PRO A 344 -52.06 21.29 12.15
N GLY A 345 -51.67 22.14 13.09
CA GLY A 345 -52.56 22.67 14.14
C GLY A 345 -53.68 23.57 13.60
N THR A 346 -53.37 24.39 12.58
CA THR A 346 -54.29 25.29 11.87
C THR A 346 -54.75 24.73 10.53
N VAL A 347 -54.14 23.65 10.05
CA VAL A 347 -54.30 23.10 8.68
C VAL A 347 -54.00 24.14 7.60
N SER A 348 -53.06 25.06 7.88
CA SER A 348 -52.66 26.13 6.95
C SER A 348 -51.48 25.72 6.08
N TRP A 349 -51.45 26.27 4.86
CA TRP A 349 -50.34 26.13 3.91
C TRP A 349 -49.68 27.48 3.67
N GLU A 350 -48.35 27.49 3.67
CA GLU A 350 -47.49 28.65 3.45
C GLU A 350 -46.68 28.39 2.19
N LEU A 351 -46.98 29.12 1.11
CA LEU A 351 -46.30 28.93 -0.17
C LEU A 351 -45.36 30.12 -0.41
N GLU A 352 -44.05 29.85 -0.42
CA GLU A 352 -43.01 30.89 -0.46
C GLU A 352 -42.06 30.68 -1.67
N PRO A 353 -42.41 31.13 -2.88
CA PRO A 353 -41.42 31.33 -3.94
C PRO A 353 -40.34 32.34 -3.51
N GLY A 354 -39.09 32.07 -3.88
CA GLY A 354 -37.96 32.92 -3.49
C GLY A 354 -36.71 32.79 -4.35
N TRP A 355 -35.74 33.64 -4.05
CA TRP A 355 -34.43 33.68 -4.67
C TRP A 355 -33.33 33.72 -3.60
N GLY A 356 -32.33 32.87 -3.74
CA GLY A 356 -31.14 32.81 -2.89
C GLY A 356 -29.87 33.20 -3.65
N HIS A 357 -28.97 33.93 -2.98
CA HIS A 357 -27.64 34.24 -3.47
C HIS A 357 -26.57 33.81 -2.46
N ARG A 358 -25.56 33.10 -2.95
CA ARG A 358 -24.39 32.65 -2.17
C ARG A 358 -23.25 33.65 -2.30
N PHE A 359 -23.03 34.42 -1.24
CA PHE A 359 -22.00 35.46 -1.17
C PHE A 359 -20.61 34.89 -0.90
N THR A 360 -20.52 33.88 -0.03
CA THR A 360 -19.28 33.18 0.32
C THR A 360 -19.54 31.66 0.35
N ALA A 361 -18.52 30.85 0.65
CA ALA A 361 -18.73 29.41 0.84
C ALA A 361 -19.69 29.09 2.01
N SER A 362 -19.81 29.98 3.00
CA SER A 362 -20.60 29.78 4.23
C SER A 362 -21.76 30.76 4.40
N THR A 363 -21.85 31.81 3.58
CA THR A 363 -22.88 32.87 3.68
C THR A 363 -23.82 32.82 2.48
N THR A 364 -25.11 32.63 2.75
CA THR A 364 -26.19 32.70 1.76
C THR A 364 -27.26 33.67 2.25
N ALA A 365 -27.79 34.51 1.38
CA ALA A 365 -28.93 35.37 1.71
C ALA A 365 -29.84 35.55 0.51
N GLY A 366 -31.08 35.95 0.75
CA GLY A 366 -32.08 36.04 -0.28
C GLY A 366 -33.36 36.71 0.17
N PHE A 367 -34.37 36.59 -0.69
CA PHE A 367 -35.73 37.02 -0.39
C PHE A 367 -36.71 35.93 -0.81
N LYS A 368 -37.85 35.88 -0.13
CA LYS A 368 -39.00 35.05 -0.49
C LYS A 368 -40.30 35.81 -0.24
N TYR A 369 -41.34 35.42 -0.97
CA TYR A 369 -42.65 36.05 -0.88
C TYR A 369 -43.69 35.04 -0.43
N GLU A 370 -44.23 35.21 0.77
CA GLU A 370 -45.28 34.36 1.30
C GLU A 370 -46.62 34.70 0.63
N LEU A 371 -47.11 33.79 -0.23
CA LEU A 371 -48.31 33.99 -1.03
C LEU A 371 -49.60 34.06 -0.20
N THR A 372 -49.63 33.39 0.96
CA THR A 372 -50.85 33.22 1.77
C THR A 372 -51.30 34.51 2.45
N HIS A 373 -50.38 35.24 3.12
CA HIS A 373 -50.69 36.52 3.76
C HIS A 373 -50.06 37.74 3.04
N GLY A 374 -49.38 37.52 1.92
CA GLY A 374 -48.73 38.57 1.12
C GLY A 374 -47.65 39.29 1.91
N LYS A 375 -46.61 38.55 2.32
CA LYS A 375 -45.47 39.06 3.09
C LYS A 375 -44.16 38.92 2.32
N ASN A 376 -43.30 39.94 2.42
CA ASN A 376 -41.92 39.86 1.94
C ASN A 376 -41.01 39.49 3.11
N ILE A 377 -40.21 38.43 2.94
CA ILE A 377 -39.27 37.94 3.94
C ILE A 377 -37.87 38.00 3.35
N LEU A 378 -36.98 38.75 4.00
CA LEU A 378 -35.54 38.71 3.73
C LEU A 378 -34.91 37.67 4.64
N TRP A 379 -33.99 36.86 4.13
CA TRP A 379 -33.33 35.82 4.90
C TRP A 379 -31.82 35.81 4.69
N LEU A 380 -31.08 35.43 5.74
CA LEU A 380 -29.64 35.26 5.76
C LEU A 380 -29.35 33.95 6.52
N ARG A 381 -28.52 33.09 5.96
CA ARG A 381 -28.01 31.86 6.60
C ARG A 381 -26.49 31.86 6.54
N GLN A 382 -25.88 31.65 7.71
CA GLN A 382 -24.44 31.62 7.93
C GLN A 382 -24.06 30.27 8.55
N HIS A 383 -23.33 29.46 7.78
CA HIS A 383 -22.69 28.25 8.30
C HIS A 383 -21.49 28.67 9.16
N LEU A 384 -21.42 28.18 10.40
CA LEU A 384 -20.37 28.54 11.35
C LEU A 384 -19.34 27.42 11.50
N SER A 385 -19.80 26.17 11.53
CA SER A 385 -18.98 24.96 11.57
C SER A 385 -19.82 23.74 11.14
N PRO A 386 -19.23 22.55 10.90
CA PRO A 386 -19.98 21.35 10.46
C PRO A 386 -21.14 20.88 11.35
N SER A 387 -21.27 21.43 12.57
CA SER A 387 -22.36 21.16 13.51
C SER A 387 -23.17 22.41 13.89
N TRP A 388 -22.82 23.61 13.42
CA TRP A 388 -23.44 24.88 13.83
C TRP A 388 -23.82 25.77 12.65
N ASP A 389 -25.09 26.15 12.60
CA ASP A 389 -25.66 27.08 11.62
C ASP A 389 -26.39 28.22 12.31
N MET A 390 -26.41 29.39 11.68
CA MET A 390 -27.21 30.55 12.11
C MET A 390 -28.13 30.97 10.96
N ARG A 391 -29.40 31.26 11.25
CA ARG A 391 -30.31 31.99 10.34
C ARG A 391 -30.80 33.28 10.96
N LEU A 392 -31.05 34.28 10.12
CA LEU A 392 -31.76 35.50 10.43
C LEU A 392 -32.83 35.69 9.35
N GLU A 393 -34.09 35.86 9.75
CA GLU A 393 -35.20 36.20 8.87
C GLU A 393 -35.81 37.53 9.31
N HIS A 394 -36.17 38.39 8.34
CA HIS A 394 -36.79 39.69 8.56
C HIS A 394 -38.06 39.83 7.70
N THR A 395 -39.21 39.96 8.36
CA THR A 395 -40.52 40.10 7.71
C THR A 395 -40.86 41.58 7.55
N VAL A 396 -40.68 42.10 6.33
CA VAL A 396 -40.72 43.54 6.02
C VAL A 396 -42.07 44.20 6.35
N LYS A 397 -43.18 43.47 6.16
CA LYS A 397 -44.53 43.98 6.39
C LYS A 397 -44.82 44.21 7.87
N ASP A 398 -44.36 43.27 8.70
CA ASP A 398 -44.68 43.20 10.12
C ASP A 398 -43.54 43.77 10.99
N HIS A 399 -42.44 44.22 10.35
CA HIS A 399 -41.22 44.74 10.97
C HIS A 399 -40.55 43.77 11.96
N HIS A 400 -40.75 42.48 11.72
CA HIS A 400 -40.46 41.38 12.64
C HIS A 400 -39.12 40.70 12.30
N ASN A 401 -38.36 40.30 13.31
CA ASN A 401 -37.01 39.73 13.18
C ASN A 401 -36.89 38.41 13.95
N GLU A 402 -36.49 37.33 13.28
CA GLU A 402 -36.29 36.00 13.88
C GLU A 402 -34.83 35.54 13.70
N LEU A 403 -34.13 35.29 14.80
CA LEU A 403 -32.76 34.77 14.85
C LEU A 403 -32.78 33.32 15.33
N GLY A 404 -32.32 32.38 14.50
CA GLY A 404 -32.17 30.96 14.85
C GLY A 404 -30.70 30.55 14.93
N ILE A 405 -30.30 29.88 16.02
CA ILE A 405 -29.00 29.21 16.14
C ILE A 405 -29.24 27.70 16.24
N ARG A 406 -28.75 26.95 15.26
CA ARG A 406 -28.98 25.51 15.09
C ARG A 406 -27.72 24.70 15.37
N TYR A 407 -27.86 23.66 16.19
CA TYR A 407 -26.85 22.64 16.47
C TYR A 407 -27.29 21.27 15.93
N LYS A 408 -26.45 20.61 15.13
CA LYS A 408 -26.77 19.30 14.53
C LYS A 408 -26.43 18.17 15.51
N LEU A 409 -27.45 17.47 16.00
CA LEU A 409 -27.32 16.34 16.94
C LEU A 409 -26.99 15.02 16.23
N HIS A 410 -27.64 14.77 15.10
CA HIS A 410 -27.53 13.55 14.30
C HIS A 410 -27.77 13.85 12.82
N GLU A 411 -27.63 12.85 11.93
CA GLU A 411 -27.93 13.03 10.50
C GLU A 411 -29.40 13.48 10.27
N PHE A 412 -30.34 12.90 11.03
CA PHE A 412 -31.79 13.16 10.98
C PHE A 412 -32.31 14.19 12.00
N ALA A 413 -31.50 14.72 12.91
CA ALA A 413 -31.99 15.56 14.01
C ALA A 413 -31.07 16.74 14.34
N SER A 414 -31.64 17.92 14.47
CA SER A 414 -30.96 19.14 14.93
C SER A 414 -31.79 19.84 16.00
N LEU A 415 -31.13 20.57 16.90
CA LEU A 415 -31.77 21.43 17.88
C LEU A 415 -31.52 22.89 17.49
N GLU A 416 -32.54 23.72 17.49
CA GLU A 416 -32.46 25.13 17.11
C GLU A 416 -33.03 26.00 18.23
N TYR A 417 -32.23 26.94 18.73
CA TYR A 417 -32.71 27.97 19.65
C TYR A 417 -33.12 29.18 18.83
N VAL A 418 -34.38 29.58 18.95
CA VAL A 418 -34.97 30.69 18.18
C VAL A 418 -35.30 31.84 19.11
N VAL A 419 -34.91 33.04 18.71
CA VAL A 419 -35.17 34.30 19.39
C VAL A 419 -35.92 35.22 18.44
N ASP A 420 -37.05 35.72 18.92
CA ASP A 420 -37.91 36.73 18.33
C ASP A 420 -37.86 37.99 19.24
N GLU A 421 -38.36 39.13 18.78
CA GLU A 421 -38.44 40.38 19.55
C GLU A 421 -39.28 40.24 20.83
N ASN A 422 -40.25 39.31 20.84
CA ASN A 422 -41.21 39.14 21.93
C ASN A 422 -41.21 37.73 22.56
N ASP A 423 -40.53 36.75 21.98
CA ASP A 423 -40.56 35.35 22.41
C ASP A 423 -39.22 34.64 22.16
N HIS A 424 -38.99 33.51 22.84
CA HIS A 424 -37.84 32.65 22.59
C HIS A 424 -38.20 31.20 22.89
N TRP A 425 -37.85 30.28 21.99
CA TRP A 425 -38.23 28.88 22.11
C TRP A 425 -37.14 27.94 21.62
N LEU A 426 -37.29 26.66 22.00
CA LEU A 426 -36.41 25.60 21.57
C LEU A 426 -37.12 24.75 20.51
N ARG A 427 -36.59 24.70 19.30
CA ARG A 427 -37.12 23.97 18.16
C ARG A 427 -36.33 22.69 17.93
N LEU A 428 -37.00 21.53 17.95
CA LEU A 428 -36.43 20.29 17.42
C LEU A 428 -36.71 20.21 15.92
N VAL A 429 -35.67 19.98 15.13
CA VAL A 429 -35.73 19.87 13.67
C VAL A 429 -35.44 18.43 13.26
N GLY A 430 -36.42 17.75 12.66
CA GLY A 430 -36.23 16.49 11.96
C GLY A 430 -35.82 16.75 10.52
N ASN A 431 -34.61 16.37 10.13
CA ASN A 431 -34.10 16.50 8.76
C ASN A 431 -34.38 15.19 7.99
N LEU A 432 -35.28 15.20 7.02
CA LEU A 432 -35.79 14.01 6.30
C LEU A 432 -35.15 13.83 4.91
#